data_AF-A0A101X4M5-F1
#
_entry.id   AF-A0A101X4M5-F1
#
_cell.length_a   1.000
_cell.length_b   1.000
_cell.length_c   1.000
_cell.angle_alpha   90.00
_cell.angle_beta   90.00
_cell.angle_gamma   90.00
#
_symmetry.space_group_name_H-M   'P 1'
#
loop_
_entity.id
_entity.type
_entity.pdbx_description
1 polymer ?
#
loop_
_entity_poly.entity_id
_entity_poly.type
_entity_poly.pdbx_seq_one_letter_code
_entity_poly.pdbx_strand_id
1 'polypeptide(L)' 'MDTITLIYDDSTMGLIKDLLNRGAANIKLIKAYGDELPTPIVITGNIVLTGLQAVQYIRNVLYYNGQNVHNSV' A
#
# COMPACT_ATOMS: atom_id res chain seq x y z
N MET A 1 -3.91 -3.16 -14.94
CA MET A 1 -3.56 -2.54 -13.64
C MET A 1 -2.08 -2.77 -13.43
N ASP A 2 -1.31 -1.71 -13.23
CA ASP A 2 0.11 -1.84 -12.89
C ASP A 2 0.25 -2.50 -11.52
N THR A 3 1.24 -3.39 -11.37
CA THR A 3 1.52 -4.05 -10.10
C THR A 3 2.07 -3.03 -9.10
N ILE A 4 1.45 -2.94 -7.93
CA ILE A 4 1.95 -2.11 -6.82
C ILE A 4 2.93 -2.96 -6.03
N THR A 5 4.19 -2.53 -5.91
CA THR A 5 5.14 -3.14 -4.97
C THR A 5 5.19 -2.30 -3.70
N LEU A 6 4.98 -2.94 -2.56
CA LEU A 6 4.94 -2.30 -1.26
C LEU A 6 5.99 -2.93 -0.35
N ILE A 7 6.99 -2.12 0.00
CA ILE A 7 8.04 -2.48 0.94
C ILE A 7 7.62 -1.96 2.32
N TYR A 8 7.59 -2.86 3.29
CA TYR A 8 7.03 -2.59 4.61
C TYR A 8 7.86 -3.24 5.72
N ASP A 9 7.68 -2.76 6.94
CA ASP A 9 8.28 -3.27 8.16
C ASP A 9 7.19 -3.54 9.20
N ASP A 10 7.59 -3.94 10.41
CA ASP A 10 6.62 -4.26 11.46
C ASP A 10 5.84 -3.02 11.95
N SER A 11 6.41 -1.80 11.86
CA SER A 11 5.70 -0.56 12.22
C SER A 11 4.56 -0.23 11.25
N THR A 12 4.66 -0.67 9.99
CA THR A 12 3.68 -0.38 8.93
C THR A 12 2.74 -1.55 8.63
N MET A 13 2.88 -2.68 9.33
CA MET A 13 2.07 -3.89 9.17
C MET A 13 0.55 -3.63 9.27
N GLY A 14 0.12 -2.70 10.12
CA GLY A 14 -1.30 -2.33 10.24
C GLY A 14 -1.88 -1.82 8.93
N LEU A 15 -1.13 -0.97 8.21
CA LEU A 15 -1.53 -0.42 6.92
C LEU A 15 -1.63 -1.53 5.85
N ILE A 16 -0.75 -2.53 5.90
CA ILE A 16 -0.77 -3.68 4.99
C ILE A 16 -2.02 -4.53 5.20
N LYS A 17 -2.38 -4.80 6.45
CA LYS A 17 -3.59 -5.57 6.77
C LYS A 17 -4.84 -4.86 6.28
N ASP A 18 -4.92 -3.55 6.48
CA ASP A 18 -6.05 -2.75 5.97
C ASP A 18 -6.13 -2.80 4.44
N LEU A 19 -4.99 -2.70 3.75
CA LEU A 19 -4.88 -2.79 2.30
C LEU A 19 -5.38 -4.15 1.76
N LEU A 20 -4.93 -5.25 2.36
CA LEU A 20 -5.36 -6.60 1.96
C LEU A 20 -6.83 -6.86 2.27
N ASN A 21 -7.33 -6.45 3.44
CA ASN A 21 -8.72 -6.65 3.86
C ASN A 21 -9.73 -5.94 2.93
N ARG A 22 -9.32 -4.85 2.25
CA ARG A 22 -10.19 -4.15 1.30
C ARG A 22 -10.14 -4.71 -0.13
N GLY A 23 -9.52 -5.87 -0.33
CA GLY A 23 -9.52 -6.57 -1.61
C GLY A 23 -8.63 -5.90 -2.66
N ALA A 24 -7.58 -5.19 -2.23
CA ALA A 24 -6.64 -4.61 -3.16
C ALA A 24 -5.90 -5.74 -3.91
N ALA A 25 -6.29 -5.96 -5.16
CA ALA A 25 -5.68 -6.94 -6.06
C ALA A 25 -4.41 -6.36 -6.70
N ASN A 26 -3.47 -7.23 -7.08
CA ASN A 26 -2.19 -6.87 -7.73
C ASN A 26 -1.19 -6.07 -6.86
N ILE A 27 -1.07 -6.41 -5.58
CA ILE A 27 0.01 -5.91 -4.71
C ILE A 27 1.05 -6.99 -4.45
N LYS A 28 2.32 -6.64 -4.66
CA LYS A 28 3.49 -7.41 -4.23
C LYS A 28 4.00 -6.84 -2.92
N LEU A 29 4.05 -7.67 -1.88
CA LEU A 29 4.55 -7.29 -0.56
C LEU A 29 6.00 -7.73 -0.37
N ILE A 30 6.86 -6.84 0.09
CA ILE A 30 8.27 -7.11 0.42
C ILE A 30 8.52 -6.65 1.85
N LYS A 31 8.87 -7.57 2.75
CA LYS A 31 9.27 -7.19 4.10
C LYS A 31 10.71 -6.67 4.08
N ALA A 32 10.92 -5.43 4.55
CA ALA A 32 12.23 -4.89 4.82
C ALA A 32 12.74 -5.41 6.17
N TYR A 33 14.05 -5.66 6.25
CA TYR A 33 14.75 -6.06 7.46
C TYR A 33 15.88 -5.05 7.70
N GLY A 34 15.88 -4.40 8.86
CA GLY A 34 16.84 -3.34 9.24
C GLY A 34 16.26 -1.93 9.18
N ASP A 35 16.89 -1.01 9.92
CA ASP A 35 16.43 0.38 10.11
C ASP A 35 16.85 1.35 8.99
N GLU A 36 17.49 0.86 7.93
CA GLU A 36 18.14 1.71 6.91
C GLU A 36 17.16 2.24 5.84
N LEU A 37 15.97 1.63 5.71
CA LEU A 37 14.99 2.02 4.68
C LEU A 37 13.82 2.78 5.29
N PRO A 38 13.43 3.94 4.73
CA PRO A 38 12.28 4.70 5.19
C PRO A 38 10.97 4.01 4.75
N THR A 39 10.52 3.02 5.52
CA THR A 39 9.25 2.33 5.30
C THR A 39 8.06 3.22 5.73
N PRO A 40 6.90 3.08 5.07
CA PRO A 40 6.64 2.22 3.93
C PRO A 40 7.15 2.84 2.62
N ILE A 41 7.47 2.00 1.63
CA ILE A 41 7.83 2.42 0.27
C ILE A 41 6.84 1.81 -0.71
N VAL A 42 6.26 2.63 -1.59
CA VAL A 42 5.37 2.20 -2.67
C VAL A 42 6.07 2.43 -4.00
N ILE A 43 6.09 1.40 -4.84
CA ILE A 43 6.58 1.46 -6.22
C ILE A 43 5.43 1.08 -7.14
N THR A 44 5.09 1.97 -8.07
CA THR A 44 4.03 1.76 -9.07
C THR A 44 4.43 2.40 -10.39
N GLY A 45 4.67 1.57 -11.41
CA GLY A 45 5.28 2.02 -12.67
C GLY A 45 6.61 2.74 -12.43
N ASN A 46 6.68 4.02 -12.82
CA ASN A 46 7.86 4.87 -12.67
C ASN A 46 7.83 5.73 -11.39
N ILE A 47 6.86 5.53 -10.51
CA ILE A 47 6.67 6.33 -9.29
C ILE A 47 7.20 5.55 -8.09
N VAL A 48 8.02 6.21 -7.28
CA VAL A 48 8.49 5.73 -5.97
C VAL A 48 8.05 6.73 -4.90
N LEU A 49 7.29 6.28 -3.91
CA LEU A 49 6.83 7.07 -2.77
C LEU A 49 7.39 6.46 -1.48
N THR A 50 7.81 7.27 -0.52
CA THR A 50 8.36 6.82 0.77
C THR A 50 7.66 7.48 1.95
N GLY A 51 7.74 6.86 3.13
CA GLY A 51 7.26 7.43 4.39
C GLY A 51 5.82 7.95 4.31
N LEU A 52 5.60 9.23 4.63
CA LEU A 52 4.28 9.83 4.65
C LEU A 52 3.56 9.80 3.29
N GLN A 53 4.29 9.97 2.17
CA GLN A 53 3.69 9.93 0.84
C GLN A 53 3.16 8.53 0.50
N ALA A 54 3.92 7.49 0.86
CA ALA A 54 3.48 6.11 0.73
C ALA A 54 2.25 5.81 1.59
N VAL A 55 2.22 6.30 2.83
CA VAL A 55 1.05 6.15 3.72
C VAL A 55 -0.19 6.82 3.12
N GLN A 56 -0.06 8.05 2.63
CA GLN A 56 -1.17 8.77 1.98
C GLN A 56 -1.64 8.05 0.72
N TYR A 57 -0.73 7.55 -0.10
CA TYR A 57 -1.07 6.77 -1.29
C TYR A 57 -1.86 5.50 -0.94
N ILE A 58 -1.36 4.71 0.02
CA ILE A 58 -2.04 3.50 0.51
C ILE A 58 -3.46 3.85 0.99
N ARG A 59 -3.61 4.91 1.78
CA ARG A 59 -4.92 5.40 2.27
C ARG A 59 -5.84 5.89 1.15
N ASN A 60 -5.30 6.52 0.11
CA ASN A 60 -6.10 6.96 -1.03
C ASN A 60 -6.56 5.78 -1.89
N VAL A 61 -5.67 4.82 -2.16
CA VAL A 61 -6.03 3.55 -2.83
C VAL A 61 -7.11 2.81 -2.04
N LEU A 62 -7.00 2.79 -0.70
CA LEU A 62 -8.03 2.26 0.21
C LEU A 62 -9.38 3.01 0.11
N TYR A 63 -9.36 4.31 -0.20
CA TYR A 63 -10.56 5.15 -0.33
C TYR A 63 -11.29 4.89 -1.65
N TYR A 64 -10.57 4.81 -2.76
CA TYR A 64 -11.18 4.60 -4.08
C TYR A 64 -11.66 3.15 -4.30
N ASN A 65 -10.92 2.14 -3.81
CA ASN A 65 -11.40 0.75 -3.91
C ASN A 65 -12.58 0.47 -2.97
N GLY A 66 -12.62 1.09 -1.77
CA GLY A 66 -13.72 0.91 -0.82
C GLY A 66 -15.07 1.49 -1.28
N GLN A 67 -15.06 2.52 -2.14
CA GLN A 67 -16.28 3.04 -2.75
C GLN A 67 -16.81 2.15 -3.89
N ASN A 68 -15.95 1.48 -4.65
CA ASN A 68 -16.39 0.54 -5.69
C ASN A 68 -17.10 -0.69 -5.13
N VAL A 69 -16.84 -1.09 -3.87
CA VAL A 69 -17.56 -2.19 -3.20
C VAL A 69 -18.93 -1.75 -2.66
N HIS A 70 -19.10 -0.46 -2.33
CA HIS A 70 -20.36 0.07 -1.79
C HIS A 70 -21.30 0.68 -2.83
N ASN A 71 -20.87 0.85 -4.08
CA ASN A 71 -21.69 1.46 -5.13
C ASN A 71 -22.48 0.44 -5.98
N SER A 72 -22.72 -0.76 -5.45
CA SER A 72 -23.70 -1.72 -5.96
C SER A 72 -24.88 -1.79 -5.00
N VAL A 73 -25.73 -0.76 -5.01
CA VAL A 73 -27.09 -0.80 -4.43
C VAL A 73 -28.05 -0.13 -5.40
#